data_AF-A0A8X7SUE8-F1
#
_entry.id   AF-A0A8X7SUE8-F1
#
_cell.length_a   1.000
_cell.length_b   1.000
_cell.length_c   1.000
_cell.angle_alpha   90.00
_cell.angle_beta   90.00
_cell.angle_gamma   90.00
#
_symmetry.space_group_name_H-M   'P 1'
#
loop_
_entity.id
_entity.type
_entity.pdbx_description
1 polymer ?
#
loop_
_entity_poly.entity_id
_entity_poly.type
_entity_poly.pdbx_seq_one_letter_code
_entity_poly.pdbx_strand_id
1 'polypeptide(L)'
;MPNFTTVDQVSNFVDGSILWQHSRGANAFIIFAAVYFITILVILSVMIMQMIYHRSWWVFRIVLRGHSKIIIPNVHNSWILFIAPFVWILVGSLIAHIVGDARAEPVPNAGLWITTMWTPVAFAIWYQTWAITAARVNTGTTSFEKVIGRSVTRRIPSWLGNIVCLLLPAGPSLVGMIPGVTSNTFLERARHGWYHWHSSYDGMPDLTRDMLVDAQNIFHASIHGSYYLCISLLIWGIWCFVFGVAYTFAACLLIMELADHLKVKSRDPPPREPETAMRTLPVHHSKDDRTTRQPSQPSVVLSCFALLGVCLFMVIHTYPAAEANMVEPTEMVGYIVVSITIMLAGTASFISVTHNTFEASFAALVYTRRPDQGNLNEDEHRNNFLDMN
;
A
#
# COMPACT_ATOMS: atom_id res chain seq x y z
N MET A 1 -32.61 -22.75 14.28
CA MET A 1 -31.73 -22.72 15.47
C MET A 1 -31.48 -24.15 15.94
N PRO A 2 -30.31 -24.45 16.51
CA PRO A 2 -30.07 -25.73 17.18
C PRO A 2 -31.04 -25.93 18.35
N ASN A 3 -31.34 -27.18 18.69
CA ASN A 3 -32.11 -27.51 19.89
C ASN A 3 -31.15 -27.60 21.09
N PHE A 4 -31.04 -26.53 21.86
CA PHE A 4 -30.19 -26.47 23.05
C PHE A 4 -30.88 -27.11 24.25
N THR A 5 -30.12 -27.87 25.04
CA THR A 5 -30.61 -28.53 26.25
C THR A 5 -30.01 -27.95 27.53
N THR A 6 -28.94 -27.15 27.45
CA THR A 6 -28.26 -26.54 28.60
C THR A 6 -27.84 -25.11 28.30
N VAL A 7 -27.62 -24.31 29.36
CA VAL A 7 -27.10 -22.93 29.25
C VAL A 7 -25.70 -22.92 28.63
N ASP A 8 -24.83 -23.88 28.99
CA ASP A 8 -23.49 -23.99 28.42
C ASP A 8 -23.49 -24.17 26.90
N GLN A 9 -24.47 -24.90 26.34
CA GLN A 9 -24.57 -25.05 24.88
C GLN A 9 -24.95 -23.73 24.20
N VAL A 10 -25.77 -22.91 24.85
CA VAL A 10 -26.15 -21.58 24.35
C VAL A 10 -24.97 -20.61 24.48
N SER A 11 -24.24 -20.63 25.59
CA SER A 11 -23.02 -19.82 25.79
C SER A 11 -22.00 -20.13 24.70
N ASN A 12 -21.67 -21.41 24.48
CA ASN A 12 -20.76 -21.82 23.40
C ASN A 12 -21.25 -21.39 22.00
N PHE A 13 -22.57 -21.39 21.76
CA PHE A 13 -23.13 -20.91 20.51
C PHE A 13 -22.97 -19.39 20.35
N VAL A 14 -23.25 -18.63 21.41
CA VAL A 14 -23.07 -17.17 21.45
C VAL A 14 -21.60 -16.80 21.27
N ASP A 15 -20.69 -17.53 21.92
CA ASP A 15 -19.25 -17.39 21.72
C ASP A 15 -18.85 -17.66 20.27
N GLY A 16 -19.25 -18.80 19.69
CA GLY A 16 -18.92 -19.14 18.30
C GLY A 16 -19.45 -18.13 17.27
N SER A 17 -20.41 -17.30 17.64
CA SER A 17 -20.98 -16.28 16.74
C SER A 17 -20.14 -15.01 16.62
N ILE A 18 -19.22 -14.77 17.56
CA ILE A 18 -18.49 -13.49 17.63
C ILE A 18 -17.11 -13.54 18.29
N LEU A 19 -16.88 -14.48 19.20
CA LEU A 19 -15.60 -14.65 19.87
C LEU A 19 -14.64 -15.39 18.93
N TRP A 20 -13.43 -14.85 18.76
CA TRP A 20 -12.41 -15.44 17.91
C TRP A 20 -11.35 -16.09 18.80
N GLN A 21 -11.39 -17.42 18.94
CA GLN A 21 -10.46 -18.18 19.77
C GLN A 21 -9.39 -18.87 18.92
N HIS A 22 -8.33 -18.13 18.65
CA HIS A 22 -7.32 -18.53 17.69
C HIS A 22 -6.55 -19.77 18.12
N SER A 23 -6.15 -20.59 17.14
CA SER A 23 -5.10 -21.58 17.39
C SER A 23 -3.81 -20.90 17.89
N ARG A 24 -3.06 -21.59 18.75
CA ARG A 24 -1.77 -21.07 19.28
C ARG A 24 -0.80 -20.63 18.17
N GLY A 25 -0.80 -21.35 17.04
CA GLY A 25 0.03 -21.00 15.89
C GLY A 25 -0.40 -19.69 15.22
N ALA A 26 -1.71 -19.48 15.10
CA ALA A 26 -2.26 -18.25 14.52
C ALA A 26 -2.00 -17.04 15.43
N ASN A 27 -2.17 -17.18 16.75
CA ASN A 27 -1.83 -16.11 17.70
C ASN A 27 -0.33 -15.76 17.65
N ALA A 28 0.56 -16.76 17.65
CA ALA A 28 2.00 -16.53 17.50
C ALA A 28 2.35 -15.80 16.19
N PHE A 29 1.69 -16.13 15.09
CA PHE A 29 1.86 -15.42 13.82
C PHE A 29 1.38 -13.97 13.89
N ILE A 30 0.21 -13.70 14.49
CA ILE A 30 -0.30 -12.33 14.66
C ILE A 30 0.68 -11.48 15.48
N ILE A 31 1.22 -12.01 16.57
CA ILE A 31 2.23 -11.32 17.40
C ILE A 31 3.47 -11.00 16.56
N PHE A 32 3.98 -11.99 15.81
CA PHE A 32 5.12 -11.79 14.94
C PHE A 32 4.86 -10.72 13.86
N ALA A 33 3.69 -10.78 13.20
CA ALA A 33 3.29 -9.81 12.19
C ALA A 33 3.17 -8.39 12.77
N ALA A 34 2.59 -8.24 13.96
CA ALA A 34 2.48 -6.96 14.65
C ALA A 34 3.86 -6.35 14.94
N VAL A 35 4.79 -7.13 15.52
CA VAL A 35 6.17 -6.69 15.79
C VAL A 35 6.89 -6.31 14.49
N TYR A 36 6.72 -7.11 13.44
CA TYR A 36 7.28 -6.85 12.13
C TYR A 36 6.81 -5.51 11.56
N PHE A 37 5.49 -5.27 11.53
CA PHE A 37 4.92 -4.04 10.99
C PHE A 37 5.26 -2.80 11.83
N ILE A 38 5.30 -2.92 13.15
CA ILE A 38 5.79 -1.85 14.04
C ILE A 38 7.22 -1.49 13.70
N THR A 39 8.09 -2.48 13.50
CA THR A 39 9.50 -2.26 13.13
C THR A 39 9.62 -1.51 11.81
N ILE A 40 8.86 -1.93 10.79
CA ILE A 40 8.81 -1.24 9.49
C ILE A 40 8.30 0.20 9.63
N LEU A 41 7.25 0.44 10.42
CA LEU A 41 6.73 1.79 10.66
C LEU A 41 7.77 2.70 11.32
N VAL A 42 8.53 2.20 12.30
CA VAL A 42 9.60 2.97 12.95
C VAL A 42 10.69 3.32 11.94
N ILE A 43 11.16 2.34 11.15
CA ILE A 43 12.20 2.58 10.13
C ILE A 43 11.73 3.60 9.10
N LEU A 44 10.51 3.45 8.57
CA LEU A 44 9.93 4.39 7.60
C LEU A 44 9.80 5.80 8.21
N SER A 45 9.39 5.92 9.47
CA SER A 45 9.28 7.20 10.16
C SER A 45 10.64 7.90 10.27
N VAL A 46 11.70 7.15 10.63
CA VAL A 46 13.08 7.68 10.69
C VAL A 46 13.55 8.12 9.29
N MET A 47 13.31 7.32 8.26
CA MET A 47 13.66 7.69 6.88
C MET A 47 12.95 8.98 6.42
N ILE A 48 11.65 9.10 6.69
CA ILE A 48 10.88 10.30 6.36
C ILE A 48 11.42 11.51 7.12
N MET A 49 11.69 11.37 8.43
CA MET A 49 12.30 12.43 9.23
C MET A 49 13.65 12.88 8.65
N GLN A 50 14.50 11.94 8.23
CA GLN A 50 15.78 12.24 7.59
C GLN A 50 15.59 12.98 6.25
N MET A 51 14.64 12.56 5.42
CA MET A 51 14.32 13.24 4.15
C MET A 51 13.77 14.66 4.36
N ILE A 52 12.94 14.86 5.40
CA ILE A 52 12.44 16.18 5.78
C ILE A 52 13.59 17.06 6.27
N TYR A 53 14.47 16.51 7.13
CA TYR A 53 15.65 17.22 7.64
C TYR A 53 16.57 17.71 6.52
N HIS A 54 16.83 16.86 5.52
CA HIS A 54 17.61 17.22 4.33
C HIS A 54 16.82 17.98 3.25
N ARG A 55 15.58 18.40 3.53
CA ARG A 55 14.68 19.11 2.60
C ARG A 55 14.48 18.41 1.24
N SER A 56 14.59 17.09 1.21
CA SER A 56 14.38 16.27 0.01
C SER A 56 12.96 15.70 -0.10
N TRP A 57 12.15 15.85 0.96
CA TRP A 57 10.77 15.37 1.01
C TRP A 57 9.79 16.30 0.25
N TRP A 58 9.21 15.79 -0.83
CA TRP A 58 8.09 16.44 -1.53
C TRP A 58 7.14 15.38 -2.07
N VAL A 59 5.82 15.60 -1.91
CA VAL A 59 4.79 14.62 -2.30
C VAL A 59 4.12 15.01 -3.61
N PHE A 60 3.80 16.30 -3.78
CA PHE A 60 3.22 16.84 -5.00
C PHE A 60 4.05 18.04 -5.45
N ARG A 61 4.29 18.14 -6.76
CA ARG A 61 4.97 19.29 -7.37
C ARG A 61 4.07 19.92 -8.42
N ILE A 62 3.99 21.25 -8.39
CA ILE A 62 3.30 22.01 -9.44
C ILE A 62 4.29 22.22 -10.57
N VAL A 63 3.91 21.81 -11.77
CA VAL A 63 4.69 22.02 -13.01
C VAL A 63 3.89 22.90 -13.95
N LEU A 64 4.52 23.98 -14.41
CA LEU A 64 3.96 24.86 -15.43
C LEU A 64 4.12 24.22 -16.80
N ARG A 65 3.02 24.09 -17.54
CA ARG A 65 3.00 23.52 -18.90
C ARG A 65 2.21 24.43 -19.84
N GLY A 66 2.94 25.24 -20.61
CA GLY A 66 2.33 26.31 -21.41
C GLY A 66 1.56 27.28 -20.50
N HIS A 67 0.27 27.51 -20.78
CA HIS A 67 -0.61 28.36 -19.95
C HIS A 67 -1.25 27.64 -18.75
N SER A 68 -0.99 26.34 -18.55
CA SER A 68 -1.67 25.50 -17.56
C SER A 68 -0.75 25.06 -16.43
N LYS A 69 -1.26 25.06 -15.19
CA LYS A 69 -0.57 24.50 -14.00
C LYS A 69 -1.06 23.07 -13.77
N ILE A 70 -0.15 22.10 -13.75
CA ILE A 70 -0.44 20.67 -13.54
C ILE A 70 0.23 20.21 -12.24
N ILE A 71 -0.45 19.39 -11.46
CA ILE A 71 0.11 18.77 -10.25
C ILE A 71 0.66 17.38 -10.63
N ILE A 72 1.89 17.08 -10.22
CA ILE A 72 2.53 15.78 -10.45
C ILE A 72 2.91 15.19 -9.08
N PRO A 73 2.42 13.98 -8.72
CA PRO A 73 2.86 13.29 -7.52
C PRO A 73 4.28 12.74 -7.67
N ASN A 74 5.02 12.69 -6.57
CA ASN A 74 6.22 11.89 -6.44
C ASN A 74 5.82 10.43 -6.20
N VAL A 75 6.17 9.54 -7.13
CA VAL A 75 5.82 8.11 -7.11
C VAL A 75 6.10 7.44 -5.75
N HIS A 76 7.28 7.68 -5.17
CA HIS A 76 7.73 7.01 -3.95
C HIS A 76 7.19 7.70 -2.69
N ASN A 77 7.28 9.02 -2.61
CA ASN A 77 6.83 9.75 -1.41
C ASN A 77 5.31 9.71 -1.27
N SER A 78 4.55 9.73 -2.37
CA SER A 78 3.09 9.53 -2.31
C SER A 78 2.76 8.11 -1.86
N TRP A 79 3.43 7.09 -2.40
CA TRP A 79 3.23 5.71 -1.96
C TRP A 79 3.45 5.56 -0.46
N ILE A 80 4.60 6.03 0.06
CA ILE A 80 4.95 5.96 1.49
C ILE A 80 3.91 6.70 2.35
N LEU A 81 3.51 7.91 1.95
CA LEU A 81 2.55 8.72 2.71
C LEU A 81 1.19 8.02 2.85
N PHE A 82 0.69 7.38 1.80
CA PHE A 82 -0.64 6.76 1.80
C PHE A 82 -0.63 5.29 2.25
N ILE A 83 0.48 4.57 2.13
CA ILE A 83 0.58 3.20 2.66
C ILE A 83 0.83 3.18 4.17
N ALA A 84 1.45 4.22 4.75
CA ALA A 84 1.72 4.26 6.18
C ALA A 84 0.43 4.19 7.03
N PRO A 85 -0.65 4.96 6.75
CA PRO A 85 -1.93 4.80 7.43
C PRO A 85 -2.52 3.38 7.31
N PHE A 86 -2.35 2.72 6.18
CA PHE A 86 -2.77 1.31 6.03
C PHE A 86 -2.07 0.40 7.03
N VAL A 87 -0.74 0.50 7.13
CA VAL A 87 0.04 -0.31 8.08
C VAL A 87 -0.32 0.04 9.53
N TRP A 88 -0.58 1.31 9.83
CA TRP A 88 -1.07 1.73 11.16
C TRP A 88 -2.42 1.09 11.52
N ILE A 89 -3.40 1.12 10.60
CA ILE A 89 -4.71 0.50 10.81
C ILE A 89 -4.55 -1.02 10.97
N LEU A 90 -3.70 -1.65 10.17
CA LEU A 90 -3.43 -3.09 10.26
C LEU A 90 -2.81 -3.46 11.61
N VAL A 91 -1.79 -2.71 12.07
CA VAL A 91 -1.18 -2.91 13.41
C VAL A 91 -2.22 -2.73 14.51
N GLY A 92 -3.05 -1.69 14.43
CA GLY A 92 -4.13 -1.46 15.39
C GLY A 92 -5.11 -2.64 15.46
N SER A 93 -5.49 -3.17 14.30
CA SER A 93 -6.32 -4.38 14.20
C SER A 93 -5.64 -5.60 14.83
N LEU A 94 -4.39 -5.88 14.46
CA LEU A 94 -3.63 -7.01 15.02
C LEU A 94 -3.52 -6.93 16.55
N ILE A 95 -3.27 -5.73 17.10
CA ILE A 95 -3.24 -5.52 18.55
C ILE A 95 -4.62 -5.77 19.17
N ALA A 96 -5.70 -5.30 18.53
CA ALA A 96 -7.06 -5.55 19.00
C ALA A 96 -7.38 -7.06 19.03
N HIS A 97 -6.91 -7.83 18.04
CA HIS A 97 -7.01 -9.30 18.03
C HIS A 97 -6.20 -9.95 19.16
N ILE A 98 -4.95 -9.51 19.40
CA ILE A 98 -4.12 -10.02 20.50
C ILE A 98 -4.79 -9.76 21.86
N VAL A 99 -5.32 -8.55 22.06
CA VAL A 99 -5.98 -8.18 23.31
C VAL A 99 -7.29 -8.93 23.49
N GLY A 100 -8.09 -9.09 22.43
CA GLY A 100 -9.33 -9.87 22.45
C GLY A 100 -9.06 -11.33 22.81
N ASP A 101 -8.07 -11.96 22.18
CA ASP A 101 -7.64 -13.33 22.49
C ASP A 101 -7.18 -13.48 23.95
N ALA A 102 -6.35 -12.55 24.43
CA ALA A 102 -5.83 -12.57 25.80
C ALA A 102 -6.92 -12.37 26.87
N ARG A 103 -8.02 -11.69 26.53
CA ARG A 103 -9.14 -11.43 27.45
C ARG A 103 -10.31 -12.38 27.26
N ALA A 104 -10.28 -13.26 26.25
CA ALA A 104 -11.43 -14.02 25.80
C ALA A 104 -12.64 -13.10 25.53
N GLU A 105 -12.39 -11.96 24.88
CA GLU A 105 -13.40 -10.95 24.56
C GLU A 105 -13.51 -10.74 23.04
N PRO A 106 -14.72 -10.47 22.52
CA PRO A 106 -14.91 -10.15 21.12
C PRO A 106 -14.26 -8.82 20.74
N VAL A 107 -13.64 -8.79 19.55
CA VAL A 107 -12.84 -7.65 19.09
C VAL A 107 -13.72 -6.44 18.76
N PRO A 108 -13.39 -5.25 19.31
CA PRO A 108 -14.15 -4.04 19.02
C PRO A 108 -13.89 -3.56 17.60
N ASN A 109 -14.94 -3.12 16.93
CA ASN A 109 -14.96 -2.52 15.61
C ASN A 109 -14.35 -3.41 14.49
N ALA A 110 -14.52 -4.73 14.58
CA ALA A 110 -13.97 -5.70 13.63
C ALA A 110 -14.27 -5.35 12.16
N GLY A 111 -15.52 -4.98 11.86
CA GLY A 111 -15.93 -4.58 10.51
C GLY A 111 -15.21 -3.32 10.00
N LEU A 112 -14.98 -2.32 10.86
CA LEU A 112 -14.24 -1.12 10.48
C LEU A 112 -12.76 -1.38 10.28
N TRP A 113 -12.13 -2.23 11.10
CA TRP A 113 -10.72 -2.59 10.90
C TRP A 113 -10.49 -3.15 9.50
N ILE A 114 -11.32 -4.11 9.09
CA ILE A 114 -11.25 -4.79 7.80
C ILE A 114 -11.55 -3.85 6.63
N THR A 115 -12.51 -2.94 6.77
CA THR A 115 -12.97 -2.13 5.63
C THR A 115 -12.19 -0.83 5.48
N THR A 116 -11.78 -0.18 6.58
CA THR A 116 -11.09 1.11 6.55
C THR A 116 -9.68 1.00 5.98
N MET A 117 -9.01 -0.14 6.16
CA MET A 117 -7.63 -0.35 5.69
C MET A 117 -7.49 -0.20 4.16
N TRP A 118 -8.53 -0.51 3.38
CA TRP A 118 -8.49 -0.41 1.92
C TRP A 118 -8.46 1.03 1.40
N THR A 119 -8.96 1.99 2.19
CA THR A 119 -9.02 3.40 1.79
C THR A 119 -7.62 3.97 1.51
N PRO A 120 -6.66 3.94 2.45
CA PRO A 120 -5.30 4.41 2.17
C PRO A 120 -4.62 3.69 0.99
N VAL A 121 -4.88 2.39 0.80
CA VAL A 121 -4.34 1.60 -0.32
C VAL A 121 -4.84 2.11 -1.66
N ALA A 122 -6.13 2.42 -1.79
CA ALA A 122 -6.70 2.98 -3.01
C ALA A 122 -6.04 4.30 -3.40
N PHE A 123 -5.80 5.19 -2.43
CA PHE A 123 -5.07 6.45 -2.66
C PHE A 123 -3.62 6.20 -3.08
N ALA A 124 -2.93 5.27 -2.41
CA ALA A 124 -1.53 4.93 -2.71
C ALA A 124 -1.36 4.45 -4.16
N ILE A 125 -2.16 3.47 -4.58
CA ILE A 125 -2.09 2.89 -5.94
C ILE A 125 -2.48 3.95 -6.98
N TRP A 126 -3.54 4.71 -6.73
CA TRP A 126 -4.00 5.73 -7.67
C TRP A 126 -2.93 6.81 -7.90
N TYR A 127 -2.36 7.38 -6.84
CA TYR A 127 -1.35 8.43 -7.01
C TYR A 127 -0.05 7.91 -7.62
N GLN A 128 0.31 6.66 -7.36
CA GLN A 128 1.44 6.03 -8.05
C GLN A 128 1.15 5.88 -9.55
N THR A 129 -0.05 5.42 -9.91
CA THR A 129 -0.51 5.28 -11.31
C THR A 129 -0.54 6.63 -12.01
N TRP A 130 -1.05 7.67 -11.34
CA TRP A 130 -1.12 9.02 -11.87
C TRP A 130 0.29 9.60 -12.09
N ALA A 131 1.20 9.41 -11.14
CA ALA A 131 2.58 9.85 -11.25
C ALA A 131 3.33 9.19 -12.42
N ILE A 132 3.19 7.87 -12.58
CA ILE A 132 3.78 7.13 -13.71
C ILE A 132 3.22 7.64 -15.04
N THR A 133 1.89 7.83 -15.12
CA THR A 133 1.24 8.33 -16.33
C THR A 133 1.67 9.75 -16.67
N ALA A 134 1.79 10.63 -15.67
CA ALA A 134 2.25 12.01 -15.84
C ALA A 134 3.72 12.08 -16.28
N ALA A 135 4.59 11.18 -15.80
CA ALA A 135 5.98 11.11 -16.20
C ALA A 135 6.14 10.80 -17.70
N ARG A 136 5.35 9.87 -18.23
CA ARG A 136 5.35 9.50 -19.66
C ARG A 136 4.87 10.61 -20.59
N VAL A 137 3.93 11.39 -20.09
CA VAL A 137 3.43 12.55 -20.82
C VAL A 137 4.50 13.64 -20.94
N ASN A 138 5.52 13.68 -20.06
CA ASN A 138 6.63 14.63 -20.12
C ASN A 138 7.76 14.21 -21.08
N THR A 139 7.95 12.91 -21.36
CA THR A 139 8.98 12.41 -22.31
C THR A 139 8.65 12.65 -23.79
N GLY A 140 7.50 13.27 -24.09
CA GLY A 140 7.16 13.74 -25.44
C GLY A 140 6.65 12.66 -26.40
N THR A 141 6.63 11.39 -25.99
CA THR A 141 6.17 10.23 -26.78
C THR A 141 4.64 10.16 -26.89
N THR A 142 3.91 10.70 -25.91
CA THR A 142 2.45 10.82 -25.92
C THR A 142 2.01 12.17 -25.36
N SER A 143 1.36 13.00 -26.19
CA SER A 143 0.68 14.18 -25.66
C SER A 143 -0.57 13.73 -24.89
N PHE A 144 -0.88 14.41 -23.78
CA PHE A 144 -2.13 14.21 -23.02
C PHE A 144 -3.38 14.29 -23.93
N GLU A 145 -3.27 15.02 -25.05
CA GLU A 145 -4.28 15.14 -26.10
C GLU A 145 -4.54 13.84 -26.88
N LYS A 146 -3.57 12.92 -26.96
CA LYS A 146 -3.72 11.63 -27.65
C LYS A 146 -4.46 10.58 -26.81
N VAL A 147 -4.36 10.66 -25.48
CA VAL A 147 -4.97 9.71 -24.54
C VAL A 147 -6.41 10.10 -24.18
N ILE A 148 -6.67 11.40 -23.98
CA ILE A 148 -7.99 11.91 -23.58
C ILE A 148 -8.77 12.51 -24.76
N GLY A 149 -8.13 12.61 -25.93
CA GLY A 149 -8.70 13.20 -27.14
C GLY A 149 -8.62 14.72 -27.14
N ARG A 150 -8.09 15.30 -28.24
CA ARG A 150 -7.90 16.75 -28.46
C ARG A 150 -9.13 17.61 -28.14
N SER A 151 -10.33 17.05 -28.29
CA SER A 151 -11.60 17.75 -28.04
C SER A 151 -11.87 17.98 -26.55
N VAL A 152 -11.53 17.00 -25.69
CA VAL A 152 -11.83 17.03 -24.25
C VAL A 152 -10.80 17.88 -23.51
N THR A 153 -9.52 17.77 -23.87
CA THR A 153 -8.44 18.58 -23.28
C THR A 153 -8.58 20.08 -23.58
N ARG A 154 -9.27 20.47 -24.64
CA ARG A 154 -9.53 21.89 -24.97
C ARG A 154 -10.66 22.51 -24.15
N ARG A 155 -11.56 21.68 -23.57
CA ARG A 155 -12.73 22.14 -22.80
C ARG A 155 -12.54 22.11 -21.29
N ILE A 156 -11.62 21.31 -20.76
CA ILE A 156 -11.44 21.15 -19.32
C ILE A 156 -10.29 22.06 -18.83
N PRO A 157 -10.57 23.02 -17.93
CA PRO A 157 -9.52 23.80 -17.29
C PRO A 157 -8.54 22.89 -16.53
N SER A 158 -7.25 23.16 -16.58
CA SER A 158 -6.24 22.31 -15.94
C SER A 158 -6.41 22.18 -14.42
N TRP A 159 -6.98 23.21 -13.77
CA TRP A 159 -7.31 23.17 -12.34
C TRP A 159 -8.38 22.12 -12.03
N LEU A 160 -9.38 21.97 -12.91
CA LEU A 160 -10.45 20.99 -12.75
C LEU A 160 -9.91 19.56 -12.93
N GLY A 161 -9.03 19.37 -13.92
CA GLY A 161 -8.34 18.09 -14.12
C GLY A 161 -7.52 17.67 -12.89
N ASN A 162 -6.78 18.61 -12.29
CA ASN A 162 -6.02 18.33 -11.06
C ASN A 162 -6.94 17.95 -9.88
N ILE A 163 -8.07 18.64 -9.70
CA ILE A 163 -9.03 18.31 -8.62
C ILE A 163 -9.63 16.93 -8.83
N VAL A 164 -10.05 16.62 -10.06
CA VAL A 164 -10.61 15.30 -10.39
C VAL A 164 -9.57 14.21 -10.12
N CYS A 165 -8.33 14.38 -10.57
CA CYS A 165 -7.26 13.41 -10.29
C CYS A 165 -6.90 13.33 -8.80
N LEU A 166 -6.99 14.41 -8.04
CA LEU A 166 -6.74 14.36 -6.59
C LEU A 166 -7.83 13.61 -5.83
N LEU A 167 -9.09 13.81 -6.20
CA LEU A 167 -10.25 13.28 -5.49
C LEU A 167 -10.80 11.97 -6.05
N LEU A 168 -10.29 11.48 -7.18
CA LEU A 168 -10.75 10.25 -7.81
C LEU A 168 -10.86 9.05 -6.84
N PRO A 169 -9.89 8.75 -5.96
CA PRO A 169 -10.00 7.62 -5.02
C PRO A 169 -11.00 7.86 -3.88
N ALA A 170 -11.45 9.10 -3.64
CA ALA A 170 -12.40 9.41 -2.58
C ALA A 170 -13.79 8.81 -2.85
N GLY A 171 -14.24 8.81 -4.11
CA GLY A 171 -15.52 8.21 -4.50
C GLY A 171 -15.60 6.71 -4.18
N PRO A 172 -14.69 5.88 -4.72
CA PRO A 172 -14.53 4.47 -4.35
C PRO A 172 -14.47 4.24 -2.84
N SER A 173 -13.72 5.08 -2.13
CA SER A 173 -13.57 4.97 -0.68
C SER A 173 -14.89 5.17 0.04
N LEU A 174 -15.67 6.21 -0.31
CA LEU A 174 -17.00 6.42 0.28
C LEU A 174 -17.94 5.26 -0.01
N VAL A 175 -17.96 4.76 -1.27
CA VAL A 175 -18.84 3.66 -1.68
C VAL A 175 -18.48 2.35 -0.95
N GLY A 176 -17.21 2.04 -0.77
CA GLY A 176 -16.75 0.87 -0.02
C GLY A 176 -16.98 0.99 1.49
N MET A 177 -16.86 2.20 2.05
CA MET A 177 -17.00 2.44 3.48
C MET A 177 -18.44 2.40 3.98
N ILE A 178 -19.44 2.82 3.20
CA ILE A 178 -20.86 2.79 3.60
C ILE A 178 -21.32 1.39 4.09
N PRO A 179 -21.15 0.31 3.30
CA PRO A 179 -21.47 -1.03 3.77
C PRO A 179 -20.52 -1.50 4.88
N GLY A 180 -19.28 -1.02 4.94
CA GLY A 180 -18.35 -1.34 6.04
C GLY A 180 -18.78 -0.77 7.40
N VAL A 181 -19.25 0.48 7.43
CA VAL A 181 -19.82 1.11 8.63
C VAL A 181 -21.11 0.40 9.05
N THR A 182 -21.96 0.06 8.07
CA THR A 182 -23.19 -0.70 8.33
C THR A 182 -22.86 -2.08 8.93
N SER A 183 -21.92 -2.81 8.34
CA SER A 183 -21.39 -4.08 8.86
C SER A 183 -20.92 -3.93 10.30
N ASN A 184 -20.08 -2.93 10.57
CA ASN A 184 -19.57 -2.67 11.91
C ASN A 184 -20.68 -2.38 12.92
N THR A 185 -21.73 -1.67 12.53
CA THR A 185 -22.86 -1.37 13.42
C THR A 185 -23.57 -2.64 13.86
N PHE A 186 -23.75 -3.61 12.95
CA PHE A 186 -24.33 -4.91 13.28
C PHE A 186 -23.39 -5.78 14.12
N LEU A 187 -22.10 -5.82 13.80
CA LEU A 187 -21.10 -6.54 14.58
C LEU A 187 -20.94 -5.97 16.00
N GLU A 188 -20.94 -4.64 16.15
CA GLU A 188 -20.93 -3.98 17.46
C GLU A 188 -22.21 -4.24 18.25
N ARG A 189 -23.37 -4.31 17.58
CA ARG A 189 -24.61 -4.73 18.24
C ARG A 189 -24.51 -6.17 18.76
N ALA A 190 -23.98 -7.09 17.96
CA ALA A 190 -23.72 -8.45 18.39
C ALA A 190 -22.71 -8.49 19.55
N ARG A 191 -21.66 -7.66 19.50
CA ARG A 191 -20.64 -7.52 20.57
C ARG A 191 -21.25 -7.07 21.88
N HIS A 192 -22.04 -5.99 21.86
CA HIS A 192 -22.73 -5.52 23.06
C HIS A 192 -23.76 -6.55 23.57
N GLY A 193 -24.45 -7.23 22.67
CA GLY A 193 -25.34 -8.34 23.02
C GLY A 193 -24.60 -9.48 23.71
N TRP A 194 -23.40 -9.84 23.25
CA TRP A 194 -22.54 -10.86 23.86
C TRP A 194 -22.19 -10.52 25.32
N TYR A 195 -21.76 -9.27 25.60
CA TYR A 195 -21.48 -8.83 26.97
C TYR A 195 -22.74 -8.86 27.84
N HIS A 196 -23.87 -8.38 27.32
CA HIS A 196 -25.13 -8.39 28.05
C HIS A 196 -25.58 -9.82 28.39
N TRP A 197 -25.48 -10.74 27.42
CA TRP A 197 -25.86 -12.14 27.59
C TRP A 197 -25.04 -12.81 28.69
N HIS A 198 -23.70 -12.73 28.63
CA HIS A 198 -22.82 -13.33 29.63
C HIS A 198 -23.05 -12.71 31.01
N SER A 199 -23.20 -11.38 31.10
CA SER A 199 -23.47 -10.73 32.40
C SER A 199 -24.81 -11.10 33.04
N SER A 200 -25.80 -11.50 32.23
CA SER A 200 -27.17 -11.76 32.69
C SER A 200 -27.47 -13.23 32.93
N TYR A 201 -26.81 -14.13 32.20
CA TYR A 201 -27.19 -15.54 32.11
C TYR A 201 -26.09 -16.53 32.48
N ASP A 202 -24.82 -16.11 32.59
CA ASP A 202 -23.74 -17.02 32.96
C ASP A 202 -23.96 -17.64 34.34
N GLY A 203 -23.80 -18.96 34.41
CA GLY A 203 -23.96 -19.73 35.65
C GLY A 203 -25.41 -19.95 36.11
N MET A 204 -26.40 -19.53 35.31
CA MET A 204 -27.81 -19.86 35.58
C MET A 204 -28.05 -21.37 35.42
N PRO A 205 -28.81 -22.00 36.33
CA PRO A 205 -28.99 -23.46 36.32
C PRO A 205 -29.97 -23.93 35.24
N ASP A 206 -30.96 -23.09 34.90
CA ASP A 206 -32.06 -23.46 34.03
C ASP A 206 -32.05 -22.65 32.73
N LEU A 207 -32.26 -23.35 31.62
CA LEU A 207 -32.41 -22.73 30.31
C LEU A 207 -33.77 -22.04 30.22
N THR A 208 -33.75 -20.74 29.95
CA THR A 208 -34.97 -19.94 29.78
C THR A 208 -35.19 -19.57 28.32
N ARG A 209 -36.43 -19.22 27.98
CA ARG A 209 -36.77 -18.73 26.64
C ARG A 209 -36.03 -17.44 26.30
N ASP A 210 -35.86 -16.55 27.25
CA ASP A 210 -35.25 -15.24 27.02
C ASP A 210 -33.77 -15.37 26.66
N MET A 211 -33.04 -16.29 27.30
CA MET A 211 -31.67 -16.66 26.93
C MET A 211 -31.55 -17.08 25.46
N LEU A 212 -32.52 -17.87 24.97
CA LEU A 212 -32.54 -18.34 23.58
C LEU A 212 -32.86 -17.22 22.59
N VAL A 213 -33.80 -16.33 22.93
CA VAL A 213 -34.16 -15.19 22.09
C VAL A 213 -33.00 -14.21 21.99
N ASP A 214 -32.32 -13.92 23.09
CA ASP A 214 -31.15 -13.03 23.08
C ASP A 214 -29.99 -13.63 22.29
N ALA A 215 -29.73 -14.94 22.43
CA ALA A 215 -28.75 -15.65 21.62
C ALA A 215 -29.09 -15.60 20.11
N GLN A 216 -30.38 -15.73 19.75
CA GLN A 216 -30.83 -15.56 18.35
C GLN A 216 -30.54 -14.16 17.83
N ASN A 217 -30.83 -13.12 18.62
CA ASN A 217 -30.61 -11.74 18.23
C ASN A 217 -29.12 -11.45 18.00
N ILE A 218 -28.23 -11.98 18.84
CA ILE A 218 -26.77 -11.86 18.68
C ILE A 218 -26.33 -12.52 17.38
N PHE A 219 -26.74 -13.77 17.16
CA PHE A 219 -26.39 -14.53 15.96
C PHE A 219 -26.88 -13.86 14.68
N HIS A 220 -28.14 -13.40 14.65
CA HIS A 220 -28.68 -12.68 13.50
C HIS A 220 -27.96 -11.35 13.25
N ALA A 221 -27.62 -10.60 14.29
CA ALA A 221 -26.81 -9.39 14.16
C ALA A 221 -25.42 -9.71 13.60
N SER A 222 -24.78 -10.80 14.04
CA SER A 222 -23.48 -11.24 13.50
C SER A 222 -23.57 -11.58 12.00
N ILE A 223 -24.55 -12.39 11.58
CA ILE A 223 -24.78 -12.73 10.16
C ILE A 223 -25.02 -11.48 9.32
N HIS A 224 -25.87 -10.55 9.77
CA HIS A 224 -26.09 -9.29 9.05
C HIS A 224 -24.81 -8.47 8.95
N GLY A 225 -24.00 -8.43 10.01
CA GLY A 225 -22.66 -7.84 10.01
C GLY A 225 -21.77 -8.43 8.91
N SER A 226 -21.65 -9.75 8.87
CA SER A 226 -20.85 -10.48 7.88
C SER A 226 -21.38 -10.30 6.45
N TYR A 227 -22.69 -10.23 6.25
CA TYR A 227 -23.30 -9.96 4.95
C TYR A 227 -22.85 -8.60 4.38
N TYR A 228 -22.98 -7.52 5.16
CA TYR A 228 -22.54 -6.19 4.72
C TYR A 228 -21.02 -6.09 4.60
N LEU A 229 -20.27 -6.88 5.39
CA LEU A 229 -18.82 -6.98 5.25
C LEU A 229 -18.46 -7.55 3.88
N CYS A 230 -19.11 -8.63 3.45
CA CYS A 230 -18.92 -9.23 2.13
C CYS A 230 -19.26 -8.24 1.00
N ILE A 231 -20.33 -7.44 1.14
CA ILE A 231 -20.65 -6.38 0.17
C ILE A 231 -19.51 -5.36 0.09
N SER A 232 -19.00 -4.90 1.24
CA SER A 232 -17.88 -3.97 1.27
C SER A 232 -16.62 -4.57 0.63
N LEU A 233 -16.27 -5.80 0.97
CA LEU A 233 -15.11 -6.51 0.40
C LEU A 233 -15.25 -6.76 -1.10
N LEU A 234 -16.47 -7.01 -1.61
CA LEU A 234 -16.72 -7.13 -3.05
C LEU A 234 -16.47 -5.80 -3.76
N ILE A 235 -16.97 -4.69 -3.21
CA ILE A 235 -16.73 -3.35 -3.75
C ILE A 235 -15.23 -3.06 -3.75
N TRP A 236 -14.54 -3.35 -2.65
CA TRP A 236 -13.08 -3.20 -2.58
C TRP A 236 -12.35 -4.10 -3.58
N GLY A 237 -12.81 -5.34 -3.78
CA GLY A 237 -12.29 -6.24 -4.80
C GLY A 237 -12.42 -5.66 -6.21
N ILE A 238 -13.57 -5.10 -6.56
CA ILE A 238 -13.79 -4.42 -7.86
C ILE A 238 -12.80 -3.26 -8.03
N TRP A 239 -12.62 -2.41 -7.01
CA TRP A 239 -11.69 -1.29 -7.10
C TRP A 239 -10.22 -1.72 -7.11
N CYS A 240 -9.85 -2.76 -6.37
CA CYS A 240 -8.52 -3.37 -6.45
C CYS A 240 -8.23 -3.86 -7.88
N PHE A 241 -9.21 -4.49 -8.52
CA PHE A 241 -9.08 -4.90 -9.92
C PHE A 241 -8.92 -3.68 -10.86
N VAL A 242 -9.80 -2.68 -10.76
CA VAL A 242 -9.75 -1.49 -11.62
C VAL A 242 -8.43 -0.73 -11.47
N PHE A 243 -8.02 -0.43 -10.24
CA PHE A 243 -6.76 0.28 -9.98
C PHE A 243 -5.53 -0.58 -10.28
N GLY A 244 -5.59 -1.89 -9.98
CA GLY A 244 -4.52 -2.83 -10.31
C GLY A 244 -4.27 -2.93 -11.81
N VAL A 245 -5.34 -3.01 -12.62
CA VAL A 245 -5.24 -3.00 -14.10
C VAL A 245 -4.69 -1.67 -14.59
N ALA A 246 -5.20 -0.54 -14.10
CA ALA A 246 -4.72 0.78 -14.49
C ALA A 246 -3.22 0.96 -14.16
N TYR A 247 -2.80 0.55 -12.96
CA TYR A 247 -1.40 0.57 -12.54
C TYR A 247 -0.52 -0.32 -13.43
N THR A 248 -0.95 -1.57 -13.63
CA THR A 248 -0.21 -2.55 -14.44
C THR A 248 -0.04 -2.04 -15.87
N PHE A 249 -1.09 -1.50 -16.47
CA PHE A 249 -1.04 -0.90 -17.80
C PHE A 249 -0.06 0.28 -17.85
N ALA A 250 -0.14 1.21 -16.89
CA ALA A 250 0.77 2.35 -16.81
C ALA A 250 2.24 1.91 -16.65
N ALA A 251 2.50 0.93 -15.79
CA ALA A 251 3.82 0.37 -15.54
C ALA A 251 4.39 -0.36 -16.78
N CYS A 252 3.61 -1.24 -17.41
CA CYS A 252 4.02 -1.96 -18.62
C CYS A 252 4.39 -0.98 -19.74
N LEU A 253 3.58 0.06 -19.95
CA LEU A 253 3.89 1.05 -20.97
C LEU A 253 5.14 1.87 -20.65
N LEU A 254 5.37 2.22 -19.37
CA LEU A 254 6.61 2.88 -18.95
C LEU A 254 7.83 1.99 -19.22
N ILE A 255 7.74 0.69 -18.92
CA ILE A 255 8.81 -0.27 -19.17
C ILE A 255 9.12 -0.39 -20.67
N MET A 256 8.09 -0.47 -21.51
CA MET A 256 8.26 -0.53 -22.97
C MET A 256 8.95 0.72 -23.50
N GLU A 257 8.50 1.90 -23.07
CA GLU A 257 9.07 3.18 -23.48
C GLU A 257 10.53 3.31 -23.05
N LEU A 258 10.85 2.92 -21.81
CA LEU A 258 12.23 2.90 -21.32
C LEU A 258 13.10 1.91 -22.11
N ALA A 259 12.57 0.73 -22.43
CA ALA A 259 13.26 -0.26 -23.24
C ALA A 259 13.57 0.26 -24.64
N ASP A 260 12.64 0.99 -25.26
CA ASP A 260 12.85 1.59 -26.58
C ASP A 260 13.86 2.74 -26.53
N HIS A 261 13.81 3.61 -25.50
CA HIS A 261 14.83 4.63 -25.28
C HIS A 261 16.23 4.03 -25.08
N LEU A 262 16.35 2.94 -24.32
CA LEU A 262 17.62 2.24 -24.11
C LEU A 262 18.13 1.59 -25.40
N LYS A 263 17.24 1.01 -26.22
CA LYS A 263 17.60 0.48 -27.54
C LYS A 263 18.11 1.56 -28.47
N VAL A 264 17.45 2.73 -28.52
CA VAL A 264 17.90 3.87 -29.32
C VAL A 264 19.27 4.35 -28.85
N LYS A 265 19.45 4.59 -27.54
CA LYS A 265 20.74 5.00 -26.96
C LYS A 265 21.85 3.97 -27.18
N SER A 266 21.52 2.68 -27.26
CA SER A 266 22.50 1.63 -27.56
C SER A 266 22.97 1.60 -29.01
N ARG A 267 22.22 2.24 -29.93
CA ARG A 267 22.50 2.32 -31.36
C ARG A 267 23.20 3.62 -31.77
N ASP A 268 23.21 4.62 -30.90
CA ASP A 268 24.02 5.82 -31.14
C ASP A 268 25.51 5.46 -31.08
N PRO A 269 26.30 5.75 -32.13
CA PRO A 269 27.75 5.58 -32.05
C PRO A 269 28.31 6.45 -30.92
N PRO A 270 29.43 6.06 -30.29
CA PRO A 270 30.07 6.91 -29.28
C PRO A 270 30.30 8.30 -29.89
N PRO A 271 30.15 9.39 -29.10
CA PRO A 271 30.43 10.73 -29.58
C PRO A 271 31.81 10.71 -30.24
N ARG A 272 31.88 11.08 -31.53
CA ARG A 272 33.18 11.35 -32.14
C ARG A 272 33.77 12.52 -31.37
N GLU A 273 34.80 12.24 -30.57
CA GLU A 273 35.61 13.29 -29.96
C GLU A 273 36.09 14.20 -31.08
N PRO A 274 35.78 15.50 -31.07
CA PRO A 274 36.47 16.44 -31.93
C PRO A 274 37.95 16.38 -31.54
N GLU A 275 38.80 16.04 -32.51
CA GLU A 275 40.24 15.73 -32.41
C GLU A 275 41.11 16.92 -31.98
N THR A 276 40.56 17.88 -31.22
CA THR A 276 41.25 19.12 -30.83
C THR A 276 40.90 19.62 -29.43
N ALA A 277 40.19 18.85 -28.60
CA ALA A 277 39.97 19.20 -27.20
C ALA A 277 40.94 18.43 -26.28
N MET A 278 42.05 19.09 -25.97
CA MET A 278 43.04 18.73 -24.96
C MET A 278 42.38 18.38 -23.61
N ARG A 279 42.73 17.20 -23.08
CA ARG A 279 42.57 16.73 -21.68
C ARG A 279 41.28 17.18 -20.96
N THR A 280 40.20 16.42 -21.15
CA THR A 280 39.24 16.16 -20.07
C THR A 280 39.18 14.66 -19.83
N LEU A 281 39.46 14.25 -18.60
CA LEU A 281 39.47 12.86 -18.13
C LEU A 281 38.21 12.10 -18.59
N PRO A 282 38.33 10.81 -18.96
CA PRO A 282 37.18 10.03 -19.40
C PRO A 282 36.22 9.84 -18.22
N VAL A 283 35.00 10.36 -18.37
CA VAL A 283 33.86 9.97 -17.54
C VAL A 283 33.56 8.52 -17.89
N HIS A 284 34.13 7.60 -17.12
CA HIS A 284 33.80 6.19 -17.20
C HIS A 284 32.36 6.03 -16.69
N HIS A 285 31.38 6.18 -17.58
CA HIS A 285 30.02 5.75 -17.32
C HIS A 285 30.09 4.23 -17.11
N SER A 286 29.91 3.81 -15.86
CA SER A 286 29.83 2.39 -15.50
C SER A 286 28.81 1.70 -16.40
N LYS A 287 29.26 0.64 -17.07
CA LYS A 287 28.47 -0.18 -17.99
C LYS A 287 27.46 -1.08 -17.25
N ASP A 288 27.39 -0.98 -15.92
CA ASP A 288 26.50 -1.76 -15.05
C ASP A 288 25.07 -1.21 -14.91
N ASP A 289 24.76 -0.07 -15.53
CA ASP A 289 23.41 0.52 -15.52
C ASP A 289 22.37 -0.28 -16.34
N ARG A 290 22.74 -1.47 -16.85
CA ARG A 290 21.93 -2.30 -17.75
C ARG A 290 20.96 -3.26 -17.06
N THR A 291 20.93 -3.34 -15.73
CA THR A 291 20.16 -4.40 -15.05
C THR A 291 19.31 -3.97 -13.86
N THR A 292 19.16 -2.68 -13.59
CA THR A 292 18.22 -2.19 -12.56
C THR A 292 16.80 -2.14 -13.11
N ARG A 293 16.26 -3.32 -13.48
CA ARG A 293 14.79 -3.50 -13.49
C ARG A 293 14.31 -3.18 -12.08
N GLN A 294 13.71 -2.00 -11.90
CA GLN A 294 13.18 -1.50 -10.64
C GLN A 294 12.34 -2.62 -9.97
N PRO A 295 12.84 -3.29 -8.91
CA PRO A 295 12.20 -4.51 -8.39
C PRO A 295 10.85 -4.24 -7.71
N SER A 296 10.52 -2.97 -7.45
CA SER A 296 9.25 -2.56 -6.84
C SER A 296 8.04 -2.76 -7.75
N GLN A 297 8.15 -2.57 -9.07
CA GLN A 297 6.99 -2.64 -9.97
C GLN A 297 6.31 -4.01 -10.01
N PRO A 298 7.03 -5.15 -10.20
CA PRO A 298 6.38 -6.47 -10.20
C PRO A 298 5.82 -6.87 -8.83
N SER A 299 6.45 -6.42 -7.74
CA SER A 299 5.97 -6.71 -6.39
C SER A 299 4.58 -6.09 -6.14
N VAL A 300 4.37 -4.83 -6.55
CA VAL A 300 3.07 -4.15 -6.39
C VAL A 300 1.97 -4.86 -7.20
N VAL A 301 2.27 -5.28 -8.44
CA VAL A 301 1.31 -6.00 -9.29
C VAL A 301 0.92 -7.34 -8.66
N LEU A 302 1.92 -8.13 -8.22
CA LEU A 302 1.67 -9.42 -7.57
C LEU A 302 0.81 -9.26 -6.31
N SER A 303 1.08 -8.23 -5.52
CA SER A 303 0.30 -7.92 -4.32
C SER A 303 -1.13 -7.49 -4.63
N CYS A 304 -1.37 -6.76 -5.73
CA CYS A 304 -2.73 -6.42 -6.15
C CYS A 304 -3.55 -7.69 -6.47
N PHE A 305 -2.96 -8.65 -7.20
CA PHE A 305 -3.63 -9.91 -7.50
C PHE A 305 -3.85 -10.77 -6.25
N ALA A 306 -2.87 -10.82 -5.35
CA ALA A 306 -3.00 -11.53 -4.08
C ALA A 306 -4.13 -10.92 -3.22
N LEU A 307 -4.19 -9.60 -3.09
CA LEU A 307 -5.24 -8.90 -2.36
C LEU A 307 -6.63 -9.10 -3.00
N LEU A 308 -6.72 -9.09 -4.33
CA LEU A 308 -7.95 -9.44 -5.03
C LEU A 308 -8.39 -10.88 -4.72
N GLY A 309 -7.44 -11.82 -4.74
CA GLY A 309 -7.69 -13.21 -4.38
C GLY A 309 -8.21 -13.36 -2.96
N VAL A 310 -7.64 -12.61 -2.00
CA VAL A 310 -8.13 -12.57 -0.62
C VAL A 310 -9.55 -12.01 -0.56
N CYS A 311 -9.85 -10.89 -1.22
CA CYS A 311 -11.20 -10.33 -1.22
C CYS A 311 -12.23 -11.34 -1.73
N LEU A 312 -11.92 -12.03 -2.84
CA LEU A 312 -12.80 -13.06 -3.40
C LEU A 312 -12.96 -14.25 -2.44
N PHE A 313 -11.86 -14.73 -1.85
CA PHE A 313 -11.88 -15.79 -0.86
C PHE A 313 -12.79 -15.41 0.33
N MET A 314 -12.60 -14.23 0.90
CA MET A 314 -13.40 -13.74 2.03
C MET A 314 -14.88 -13.60 1.64
N VAL A 315 -15.19 -13.05 0.47
CA VAL A 315 -16.59 -12.93 0.01
C VAL A 315 -17.26 -14.30 -0.13
N ILE A 316 -16.54 -15.29 -0.65
CA ILE A 316 -17.06 -16.65 -0.87
C ILE A 316 -17.25 -17.41 0.44
N HIS A 317 -16.33 -17.25 1.39
CA HIS A 317 -16.30 -18.11 2.58
C HIS A 317 -16.85 -17.46 3.84
N THR A 318 -16.74 -16.14 4.03
CA THR A 318 -17.10 -15.47 5.30
C THR A 318 -18.60 -15.55 5.59
N TYR A 319 -19.46 -15.34 4.59
CA TYR A 319 -20.91 -15.39 4.81
C TYR A 319 -21.42 -16.81 5.10
N PRO A 320 -21.07 -17.85 4.31
CA PRO A 320 -21.42 -19.23 4.67
C PRO A 320 -20.84 -19.68 6.02
N ALA A 321 -19.63 -19.23 6.36
CA ALA A 321 -19.03 -19.49 7.66
C ALA A 321 -19.82 -18.83 8.81
N ALA A 322 -20.37 -17.64 8.59
CA ALA A 322 -21.27 -16.97 9.54
C ALA A 322 -22.59 -17.71 9.72
N GLU A 323 -23.21 -18.18 8.64
CA GLU A 323 -24.41 -19.02 8.74
C GLU A 323 -24.15 -20.33 9.50
N ALA A 324 -22.94 -20.87 9.39
CA ALA A 324 -22.51 -22.07 10.09
C ALA A 324 -22.01 -21.83 11.52
N ASN A 325 -22.00 -20.58 12.01
CA ASN A 325 -21.43 -20.19 13.32
C ASN A 325 -19.95 -20.59 13.49
N MET A 326 -19.18 -20.51 12.39
CA MET A 326 -17.76 -20.86 12.32
C MET A 326 -16.97 -19.77 11.56
N VAL A 327 -17.23 -18.49 11.89
CA VAL A 327 -16.64 -17.34 11.17
C VAL A 327 -15.13 -17.27 11.35
N GLU A 328 -14.67 -17.55 12.56
CA GLU A 328 -13.29 -17.35 13.00
C GLU A 328 -12.21 -17.93 12.05
N PRO A 329 -12.22 -19.23 11.67
CA PRO A 329 -11.16 -19.78 10.83
C PRO A 329 -11.07 -19.08 9.47
N THR A 330 -12.20 -18.64 8.91
CA THR A 330 -12.22 -17.97 7.61
C THR A 330 -11.57 -16.59 7.68
N GLU A 331 -11.95 -15.79 8.68
CA GLU A 331 -11.43 -14.44 8.84
C GLU A 331 -9.94 -14.46 9.19
N MET A 332 -9.51 -15.43 9.98
CA MET A 332 -8.11 -15.62 10.35
C MET A 332 -7.22 -16.00 9.19
N VAL A 333 -7.68 -16.89 8.31
CA VAL A 333 -6.98 -17.19 7.06
C VAL A 333 -6.84 -15.91 6.24
N GLY A 334 -7.90 -15.09 6.16
CA GLY A 334 -7.85 -13.77 5.53
C GLY A 334 -6.74 -12.89 6.09
N TYR A 335 -6.71 -12.67 7.41
CA TYR A 335 -5.70 -11.85 8.08
C TYR A 335 -4.27 -12.35 7.87
N ILE A 336 -4.05 -13.67 7.94
CA ILE A 336 -2.74 -14.27 7.73
C ILE A 336 -2.27 -14.04 6.30
N VAL A 337 -3.12 -14.32 5.31
CA VAL A 337 -2.77 -14.18 3.89
C VAL A 337 -2.53 -12.70 3.54
N VAL A 338 -3.33 -11.77 4.05
CA VAL A 338 -3.09 -10.32 3.90
C VAL A 338 -1.74 -9.96 4.52
N SER A 339 -1.48 -10.37 5.76
CA SER A 339 -0.24 -10.05 6.45
C SER A 339 0.97 -10.56 5.68
N ILE A 340 0.98 -11.82 5.24
CA ILE A 340 2.07 -12.38 4.41
C ILE A 340 2.24 -11.58 3.11
N THR A 341 1.14 -11.29 2.42
CA THR A 341 1.16 -10.52 1.16
C THR A 341 1.80 -9.17 1.37
N ILE A 342 1.41 -8.44 2.42
CA ILE A 342 1.94 -7.11 2.75
C ILE A 342 3.38 -7.19 3.24
N MET A 343 3.76 -8.21 4.02
CA MET A 343 5.14 -8.42 4.43
C MET A 343 6.04 -8.57 3.20
N LEU A 344 5.67 -9.45 2.26
CA LEU A 344 6.45 -9.67 1.03
C LEU A 344 6.52 -8.42 0.15
N ALA A 345 5.36 -7.78 -0.09
CA ALA A 345 5.25 -6.55 -0.88
C ALA A 345 6.03 -5.39 -0.27
N GLY A 346 5.87 -5.21 1.04
CA GLY A 346 6.45 -4.16 1.84
C GLY A 346 7.96 -4.27 1.88
N THR A 347 8.49 -5.47 2.10
CA THR A 347 9.94 -5.73 2.06
C THR A 347 10.52 -5.40 0.68
N ALA A 348 9.90 -5.88 -0.39
CA ALA A 348 10.37 -5.61 -1.75
C ALA A 348 10.36 -4.11 -2.08
N SER A 349 9.29 -3.42 -1.68
CA SER A 349 9.16 -1.96 -1.83
C SER A 349 10.20 -1.21 -1.01
N PHE A 350 10.41 -1.61 0.25
CA PHE A 350 11.38 -1.03 1.15
C PHE A 350 12.81 -1.17 0.62
N ILE A 351 13.20 -2.37 0.18
CA ILE A 351 14.50 -2.62 -0.45
C ILE A 351 14.68 -1.74 -1.68
N SER A 352 13.65 -1.62 -2.53
CA SER A 352 13.71 -0.78 -3.73
C SER A 352 13.89 0.72 -3.41
N VAL A 353 13.19 1.25 -2.39
CA VAL A 353 13.31 2.66 -1.99
C VAL A 353 14.68 2.93 -1.35
N THR A 354 15.12 2.02 -0.49
CA THR A 354 16.41 2.07 0.20
C THR A 354 17.53 2.09 -0.84
N HIS A 355 17.52 1.15 -1.79
CA HIS A 355 18.52 1.11 -2.87
C HIS A 355 18.60 2.44 -3.63
N ASN A 356 17.47 2.98 -4.08
CA ASN A 356 17.45 4.25 -4.84
C ASN A 356 17.97 5.45 -4.02
N THR A 357 17.66 5.49 -2.72
CA THR A 357 18.03 6.62 -1.85
C THR A 357 19.51 6.56 -1.48
N PHE A 358 20.03 5.37 -1.19
CA PHE A 358 21.42 5.16 -0.81
C PHE A 358 22.36 5.18 -2.00
N GLU A 359 21.97 4.69 -3.18
CA GLU A 359 22.82 4.72 -4.37
C GLU A 359 23.15 6.16 -4.78
N ALA A 360 22.17 7.07 -4.80
CA ALA A 360 22.41 8.48 -5.09
C ALA A 360 23.33 9.14 -4.04
N SER A 361 23.13 8.83 -2.77
CA SER A 361 23.93 9.36 -1.67
C SER A 361 25.36 8.81 -1.67
N PHE A 362 25.52 7.53 -1.96
CA PHE A 362 26.81 6.83 -2.01
C PHE A 362 27.61 7.24 -3.26
N ALA A 363 26.95 7.37 -4.41
CA ALA A 363 27.56 7.92 -5.62
C ALA A 363 28.09 9.34 -5.34
N ALA A 364 27.27 10.23 -4.75
CA ALA A 364 27.72 11.56 -4.38
C ALA A 364 28.94 11.53 -3.43
N LEU A 365 28.93 10.64 -2.43
CA LEU A 365 30.04 10.50 -1.49
C LEU A 365 31.34 10.01 -2.17
N VAL A 366 31.24 9.01 -3.05
CA VAL A 366 32.37 8.46 -3.82
C VAL A 366 32.96 9.52 -4.78
N TYR A 367 32.11 10.33 -5.41
CA TYR A 367 32.56 11.41 -6.29
C TYR A 367 33.19 12.58 -5.53
N THR A 368 32.68 12.92 -4.35
CA THR A 368 33.29 13.98 -3.50
C THR A 368 34.61 13.55 -2.84
N ARG A 369 34.89 12.24 -2.75
CA ARG A 369 36.11 11.70 -2.13
C ARG A 369 37.24 11.43 -3.11
N ARG A 370 37.11 11.71 -4.42
CA ARG A 370 38.29 11.79 -5.29
C ARG A 370 39.07 13.04 -4.89
N PRO A 371 40.22 12.92 -4.21
CA PRO A 371 41.08 14.07 -3.95
C PRO A 371 41.59 14.54 -5.30
N ASP A 372 41.73 15.86 -5.48
CA ASP A 372 42.34 16.48 -6.65
C ASP A 372 43.58 15.71 -7.10
N GLN A 373 43.40 14.86 -8.12
CA GLN A 373 44.50 14.23 -8.83
C GLN A 373 44.95 15.24 -9.89
N GLY A 374 45.47 16.35 -9.39
CA GLY A 374 45.77 17.54 -10.15
C GLY A 374 46.79 18.41 -9.41
N ASN A 375 47.92 17.83 -9.02
CA ASN A 375 49.14 18.59 -8.77
C ASN A 375 50.39 17.79 -9.18
N LEU A 376 50.44 17.40 -10.46
CA LEU A 376 51.64 16.83 -11.10
C LEU A 376 52.08 17.63 -12.35
N ASN A 377 51.63 18.88 -12.48
CA ASN A 377 52.00 19.76 -13.59
C ASN A 377 52.56 21.13 -13.15
N GLU A 378 52.96 21.31 -11.89
CA GLU A 378 53.58 22.57 -11.43
C GLU A 378 55.08 22.70 -11.75
N ASP A 379 55.74 21.67 -12.30
CA ASP A 379 57.18 21.72 -12.58
C ASP A 379 57.58 22.11 -14.02
N GLU A 380 56.64 22.26 -14.97
CA GLU A 380 57.00 22.50 -16.39
C GLU A 380 57.00 23.99 -16.80
N HIS A 381 56.57 24.91 -15.92
CA HIS A 381 56.55 26.35 -16.24
C HIS A 381 57.67 27.18 -15.58
N ARG A 382 58.59 26.56 -14.84
CA ARG A 382 59.66 27.28 -14.11
C ARG A 382 60.96 27.47 -14.89
N ASN A 383 61.09 26.97 -16.13
CA ASN A 383 62.36 26.99 -16.87
C ASN A 383 62.46 27.99 -18.04
N ASN A 384 61.48 28.87 -18.30
CA ASN A 384 61.53 29.80 -19.45
C ASN A 384 61.66 31.29 -19.08
N PHE A 385 62.19 31.63 -17.90
CA PHE A 385 62.36 33.04 -17.49
C PHE A 385 63.84 33.49 -17.35
N LEU A 386 64.79 32.77 -17.93
CA LEU A 386 66.23 33.10 -17.86
C LEU A 386 66.95 33.27 -19.21
N ASP A 387 66.22 33.57 -20.30
CA ASP A 387 66.84 34.04 -21.56
C ASP A 387 66.38 35.47 -21.88
N MET A 388 67.04 36.44 -21.24
CA MET A 388 67.26 37.78 -21.77
C MET A 388 68.60 38.29 -21.24
N ASN A 389 69.65 38.09 -22.03
CA ASN A 389 70.82 38.96 -22.16
C ASN A 389 71.44 38.78 -23.54
#